data_AF-A0A3A1YLH1-F1
#
_entry.id   AF-A0A3A1YLH1-F1
#
_cell.length_a   1.000
_cell.length_b   1.000
_cell.length_c   1.000
_cell.angle_alpha   90.00
_cell.angle_beta   90.00
_cell.angle_gamma   90.00
#
_symmetry.space_group_name_H-M   'P 1'
#
loop_
_entity.id
_entity.type
_entity.pdbx_description
1 polymer ?
#
loop_
_entity_poly.entity_id
_entity_poly.type
_entity_poly.pdbx_seq_one_letter_code
_entity_poly.pdbx_strand_id
1 'polypeptide(L)'
;MGRAILPLFSQSYYKDKHMTNPLDCLPSAAAVKHINIYDQYNNLVRHIDNVAGKHETVKLFNYLSTICDSCLDCRAGLKGLDLYADYVADAIANPGKHGNVDFLLQLVRDKDTQYRVEVVDA
;
A
#
# COMPACT_ATOMS: atom_id res chain seq x y z
N MET A 1 22.33 -2.78 4.54
CA MET A 1 21.77 -2.06 5.71
C MET A 1 20.32 -2.52 5.84
N GLY A 2 20.00 -3.27 6.90
CA GLY A 2 18.66 -3.85 7.08
C GLY A 2 17.62 -2.78 7.34
N ARG A 3 16.58 -2.71 6.49
CA ARG A 3 15.41 -1.86 6.74
C ARG A 3 14.69 -2.39 7.97
N ALA A 4 14.46 -1.53 8.96
CA ALA A 4 13.70 -1.88 10.15
C ALA A 4 12.26 -2.27 9.74
N ILE A 5 11.89 -3.53 9.96
CA ILE A 5 10.52 -3.99 9.80
C ILE A 5 9.73 -3.42 10.99
N LEU A 6 8.90 -2.41 10.74
CA LEU A 6 7.97 -1.93 11.76
C LEU A 6 7.06 -3.08 12.19
N PRO A 7 6.81 -3.28 13.49
CA PRO A 7 5.92 -4.35 13.96
C PRO A 7 4.52 -4.21 13.36
N LEU A 8 3.84 -5.34 13.20
CA LEU A 8 2.47 -5.44 12.72
C LEU A 8 1.50 -4.87 13.77
N PHE A 9 1.35 -3.55 13.81
CA PHE A 9 0.42 -2.90 14.74
C PHE A 9 -0.97 -2.74 14.13
N SER A 10 -2.00 -2.81 14.98
CA SER A 10 -3.42 -2.63 14.67
C SER A 10 -3.82 -1.15 14.63
N GLN A 11 -4.97 -0.83 14.05
CA GLN A 11 -5.58 0.51 14.06
C GLN A 11 -5.65 1.14 15.47
N SER A 12 -5.96 0.35 16.51
CA SER A 12 -6.01 0.85 17.90
C SER A 12 -4.66 1.36 18.38
N TYR A 13 -3.56 0.71 17.99
CA TYR A 13 -2.21 1.10 18.37
C TYR A 13 -1.86 2.51 17.88
N TYR A 14 -2.28 2.89 16.67
CA TYR A 14 -1.97 4.21 16.11
C TYR A 14 -2.85 5.31 16.72
N LYS A 15 -4.14 5.02 16.99
CA LYS A 15 -5.07 5.95 17.64
C LYS A 15 -4.69 6.26 19.09
N ASP A 16 -4.25 5.27 19.85
CA ASP A 16 -3.86 5.42 21.26
C ASP A 16 -2.59 6.28 21.46
N LYS A 17 -1.82 6.51 20.39
CA LYS A 17 -0.57 7.29 20.41
C LYS A 17 -0.73 8.75 19.97
N HIS A 18 -1.96 9.25 19.78
CA HIS A 18 -2.23 10.58 19.19
C HIS A 18 -1.60 10.78 17.80
N MET A 19 -1.31 9.70 17.07
CA MET A 19 -0.84 9.74 15.69
C MET A 19 -2.06 9.75 14.77
N THR A 20 -2.23 10.82 13.99
CA THR A 20 -3.49 11.09 13.28
C THR A 20 -3.67 10.26 12.02
N ASN A 21 -2.59 9.77 11.38
CA ASN A 21 -2.64 8.93 10.18
C ASN A 21 -1.56 7.82 10.24
N PRO A 22 -1.92 6.51 10.16
CA PRO A 22 -0.96 5.41 10.15
C PRO A 22 0.11 5.51 9.05
N LEU A 23 -0.21 6.16 7.91
CA LEU A 23 0.71 6.36 6.79
C LEU A 23 1.89 7.29 7.14
N ASP A 24 1.72 8.19 8.11
CA ASP A 24 2.79 9.06 8.60
C ASP A 24 3.86 8.30 9.37
N CYS A 25 3.51 7.12 9.90
CA CYS A 25 4.41 6.26 10.67
C CYS A 25 5.29 5.39 9.78
N LEU A 26 5.01 5.31 8.48
CA LEU A 26 5.74 4.45 7.54
C LEU A 26 7.13 5.03 7.23
N PRO A 27 8.10 4.17 6.87
CA PRO A 27 9.40 4.63 6.40
C PRO A 27 9.27 5.61 5.23
N SER A 28 10.19 6.57 5.17
CA SER A 28 10.23 7.52 4.05
C SER A 28 10.41 6.79 2.71
N ALA A 29 9.70 7.26 1.70
CA ALA A 29 9.86 6.83 0.30
C ALA A 29 10.48 7.95 -0.55
N ALA A 30 11.26 8.87 0.04
CA ALA A 30 11.83 10.01 -0.68
C ALA A 30 12.81 9.62 -1.80
N ALA A 31 13.49 8.47 -1.68
CA ALA A 31 14.40 7.96 -2.71
C ALA A 31 13.66 7.26 -3.87
N VAL A 32 12.36 6.92 -3.68
CA VAL A 32 11.57 6.21 -4.68
C VAL A 32 11.17 7.18 -5.79
N LYS A 33 11.44 6.82 -7.03
CA LYS A 33 10.97 7.55 -8.22
C LYS A 33 9.53 7.20 -8.56
N HIS A 34 9.21 5.90 -8.62
CA HIS A 34 7.86 5.40 -8.86
C HIS A 34 7.68 3.96 -8.38
N ILE A 35 6.42 3.53 -8.33
CA ILE A 35 6.01 2.14 -8.09
C ILE A 35 5.37 1.58 -9.36
N ASN A 36 5.78 0.37 -9.74
CA ASN A 36 5.10 -0.43 -10.74
C ASN A 36 4.44 -1.64 -10.08
N ILE A 37 3.24 -2.00 -10.53
CA ILE A 37 2.56 -3.22 -10.10
C ILE A 37 2.24 -4.04 -11.34
N TYR A 38 2.63 -5.31 -11.31
CA TYR A 38 2.45 -6.25 -12.41
C TYR A 38 1.53 -7.40 -12.00
N ASP A 39 0.73 -7.90 -12.93
CA ASP A 39 -0.03 -9.14 -12.73
C ASP A 39 0.86 -10.40 -12.83
N GLN A 40 0.23 -11.57 -12.65
CA GLN A 40 0.90 -12.87 -12.77
C GLN A 40 1.46 -13.18 -14.16
N TYR A 41 1.00 -12.46 -15.20
CA TYR A 41 1.50 -12.58 -16.57
C TYR A 41 2.57 -11.52 -16.89
N ASN A 42 3.03 -10.79 -15.87
CA ASN A 42 4.00 -9.71 -15.95
C ASN A 42 3.53 -8.50 -16.79
N ASN A 43 2.21 -8.31 -16.92
CA ASN A 43 1.66 -7.09 -17.50
C ASN A 43 1.68 -5.97 -16.45
N LEU A 44 2.10 -4.77 -16.85
CA LEU A 44 2.03 -3.60 -15.99
C LEU A 44 0.56 -3.18 -15.82
N VAL A 45 0.02 -3.34 -14.61
CA VAL A 45 -1.37 -3.00 -14.29
C VAL A 45 -1.51 -1.68 -13.55
N ARG A 46 -0.44 -1.19 -12.92
CA ARG A 46 -0.46 0.08 -12.19
C ARG A 46 0.91 0.75 -12.22
N HIS A 47 0.90 2.05 -12.45
CA HIS A 47 2.07 2.93 -12.36
C HIS A 47 1.76 4.11 -11.44
N ILE A 48 2.62 4.36 -10.46
CA ILE A 48 2.40 5.37 -9.42
C ILE A 48 3.67 6.22 -9.28
N ASP A 49 3.65 7.40 -9.90
CA ASP A 49 4.71 8.39 -9.74
C ASP A 49 4.78 8.93 -8.31
N ASN A 50 6.01 9.15 -7.82
CA ASN A 50 6.23 9.84 -6.56
C ASN A 50 6.14 11.37 -6.75
N VAL A 51 4.91 11.86 -6.84
CA VAL A 51 4.57 13.28 -7.03
C VAL A 51 3.61 13.78 -5.95
N ALA A 52 3.44 15.11 -5.87
CA ALA A 52 2.49 15.74 -4.96
C ALA A 52 1.08 15.11 -5.09
N GLY A 53 0.47 14.77 -3.95
CA GLY A 53 -0.82 14.08 -3.90
C GLY A 53 -0.75 12.55 -4.01
N LYS A 54 0.41 11.95 -4.32
CA LYS A 54 0.60 10.48 -4.36
C LYS A 54 1.64 9.95 -3.37
N HIS A 55 2.31 10.82 -2.62
CA HIS A 55 3.39 10.44 -1.69
C HIS A 55 2.96 9.38 -0.65
N GLU A 56 1.76 9.50 -0.09
CA GLU A 56 1.25 8.53 0.88
C GLU A 56 1.04 7.15 0.27
N THR A 57 0.51 7.09 -0.95
CA THR A 57 0.39 5.85 -1.72
C THR A 57 1.75 5.21 -2.02
N VAL A 58 2.73 6.02 -2.40
CA VAL A 58 4.09 5.53 -2.69
C VAL A 58 4.74 4.99 -1.41
N LYS A 59 4.61 5.67 -0.27
CA LYS A 59 5.04 5.16 1.05
C LYS A 59 4.39 3.81 1.36
N LEU A 60 3.08 3.69 1.13
CA LEU A 60 2.36 2.45 1.39
C LEU A 60 2.90 1.28 0.57
N PHE A 61 2.99 1.41 -0.76
CA PHE A 61 3.44 0.30 -1.59
C PHE A 61 4.93 0.00 -1.43
N ASN A 62 5.77 0.99 -1.12
CA ASN A 62 7.17 0.76 -0.73
C ASN A 62 7.28 -0.01 0.60
N TYR A 63 6.40 0.27 1.56
CA TYR A 63 6.34 -0.51 2.80
C TYR A 63 5.86 -1.94 2.54
N LEU A 64 4.76 -2.11 1.79
CA LEU A 64 4.21 -3.43 1.44
C LEU A 64 5.21 -4.28 0.65
N SER A 65 5.96 -3.69 -0.30
CA SER A 65 7.00 -4.42 -1.04
C SER A 65 8.08 -5.00 -0.13
N THR A 66 8.39 -4.30 0.97
CA THR A 66 9.40 -4.74 1.94
C THR A 66 8.85 -5.84 2.86
N ILE A 67 7.62 -5.71 3.35
CA ILE A 67 7.08 -6.67 4.34
C ILE A 67 6.42 -7.91 3.72
N CYS A 68 6.15 -7.90 2.42
CA CYS A 68 5.54 -9.01 1.69
C CYS A 68 6.44 -9.55 0.57
N ASP A 69 7.74 -9.28 0.63
CA ASP A 69 8.74 -9.77 -0.34
C ASP A 69 8.32 -9.51 -1.80
N SER A 70 7.84 -8.29 -2.05
CA SER A 70 7.32 -7.82 -3.35
C SER A 70 6.09 -8.57 -3.90
N CYS A 71 5.48 -9.48 -3.14
CA CYS A 71 4.22 -10.11 -3.47
C CYS A 71 3.05 -9.36 -2.82
N LEU A 72 2.11 -8.89 -3.64
CA LEU A 72 0.85 -8.32 -3.18
C LEU A 72 -0.23 -9.39 -3.34
N ASP A 73 -0.56 -10.05 -2.24
CA ASP A 73 -1.62 -11.05 -2.09
C ASP A 73 -2.73 -10.53 -1.16
N CYS A 74 -3.74 -11.37 -0.88
CA CYS A 74 -4.83 -11.03 0.04
C CYS A 74 -4.34 -10.51 1.40
N ARG A 75 -3.22 -11.02 1.93
CA ARG A 75 -2.62 -10.56 3.20
C ARG A 75 -2.04 -9.15 3.06
N ALA A 76 -1.33 -8.87 1.97
CA ALA A 76 -0.84 -7.52 1.67
C ALA A 76 -2.01 -6.52 1.49
N GLY A 77 -3.09 -6.97 0.83
CA GLY A 77 -4.33 -6.21 0.66
C GLY A 77 -4.95 -5.79 2.00
N LEU A 78 -5.14 -6.74 2.92
CA LEU A 78 -5.67 -6.46 4.25
C LEU A 78 -4.80 -5.45 5.02
N LYS A 79 -3.48 -5.64 4.99
CA LYS A 79 -2.56 -4.72 5.68
C LYS A 79 -2.59 -3.33 5.06
N GLY A 80 -2.72 -3.23 3.73
CA GLY A 80 -2.86 -1.97 3.03
C GLY A 80 -4.14 -1.22 3.43
N LEU A 81 -5.26 -1.93 3.52
CA LEU A 81 -6.54 -1.34 3.93
C LEU A 81 -6.53 -0.87 5.39
N ASP A 82 -5.88 -1.59 6.30
CA ASP A 82 -5.71 -1.16 7.69
C ASP A 82 -4.96 0.18 7.79
N LEU A 83 -3.95 0.37 6.94
CA LEU A 83 -3.17 1.61 6.85
C LEU A 83 -3.95 2.73 6.16
N TYR A 84 -4.84 2.41 5.22
CA TYR A 84 -5.71 3.35 4.49
C TYR A 84 -7.07 3.61 5.15
N ALA A 85 -7.30 3.21 6.40
CA ALA A 85 -8.65 3.07 6.95
C ALA A 85 -9.59 4.28 6.75
N ASP A 86 -9.07 5.50 6.82
CA ASP A 86 -9.85 6.74 6.63
C ASP A 86 -10.45 6.86 5.22
N TYR A 87 -9.84 6.21 4.22
CA TYR A 87 -10.29 6.20 2.83
C TYR A 87 -11.19 5.00 2.50
N VAL A 88 -11.20 3.96 3.34
CA VAL A 88 -11.89 2.69 3.03
C VAL A 88 -13.40 2.86 2.97
N ALA A 89 -13.99 3.60 3.92
CA ALA A 89 -15.44 3.81 3.95
C ALA A 89 -15.95 4.56 2.71
N ASP A 90 -15.21 5.58 2.27
CA ASP A 90 -15.55 6.35 1.07
C ASP A 90 -15.34 5.53 -0.22
N ALA A 91 -14.29 4.70 -0.29
CA ALA A 91 -14.09 3.78 -1.42
C ALA A 91 -15.19 2.72 -1.54
N ILE A 92 -15.66 2.17 -0.42
CA ILE A 92 -16.79 1.24 -0.41
C ILE A 92 -18.08 1.93 -0.87
N ALA A 93 -18.33 3.16 -0.41
CA ALA A 93 -19.52 3.93 -0.78
C ALA A 93 -19.47 4.44 -2.23
N ASN A 94 -18.27 4.70 -2.77
CA ASN A 94 -18.05 5.27 -4.09
C ASN A 94 -17.02 4.46 -4.90
N PRO A 95 -17.38 3.27 -5.42
CA PRO A 95 -16.45 2.42 -6.17
C PRO A 95 -15.79 3.16 -7.34
N GLY A 96 -14.47 3.05 -7.45
CA GLY A 96 -13.68 3.70 -8.51
C GLY A 96 -13.19 5.12 -8.18
N LYS A 97 -13.63 5.71 -7.06
CA LYS A 97 -13.16 7.03 -6.61
C LYS A 97 -11.72 6.99 -6.09
N HIS A 98 -11.28 5.86 -5.55
CA HIS A 98 -10.01 5.71 -4.86
C HIS A 98 -9.21 4.55 -5.46
N GLY A 99 -8.70 4.71 -6.68
CA GLY A 99 -8.16 3.59 -7.47
C GLY A 99 -7.13 2.68 -6.78
N ASN A 100 -6.38 3.17 -5.78
CA ASN A 100 -5.47 2.33 -4.98
C ASN A 100 -6.15 1.60 -3.81
N VAL A 101 -7.15 2.22 -3.18
CA VAL A 101 -7.98 1.57 -2.15
C VAL A 101 -8.88 0.53 -2.81
N ASP A 102 -9.48 0.87 -3.96
CA ASP A 102 -10.26 -0.05 -4.80
C ASP A 102 -9.44 -1.29 -5.19
N PHE A 103 -8.16 -1.09 -5.54
CA PHE A 103 -7.25 -2.21 -5.82
C PHE A 103 -7.00 -3.11 -4.61
N LEU A 104 -6.75 -2.54 -3.44
CA LEU A 104 -6.55 -3.31 -2.23
C LEU A 104 -7.83 -4.06 -1.83
N LEU A 105 -9.01 -3.46 -2.02
CA LEU A 105 -10.30 -4.12 -1.84
C LEU A 105 -10.48 -5.30 -2.81
N GLN A 106 -10.07 -5.16 -4.07
CA GLN A 106 -10.08 -6.25 -5.05
C GLN A 106 -9.16 -7.39 -4.61
N LEU A 107 -7.94 -7.05 -4.19
CA LEU A 107 -6.93 -8.01 -3.76
C LEU A 107 -7.39 -8.84 -2.54
N VAL A 108 -8.17 -8.24 -1.64
CA VAL A 108 -8.76 -8.96 -0.49
C VAL A 108 -9.91 -9.87 -0.91
N ARG A 109 -10.70 -9.47 -1.93
CA ARG A 109 -11.84 -10.25 -2.44
C ARG A 109 -11.39 -11.48 -3.20
N ASP A 110 -10.36 -11.36 -4.02
CA ASP A 110 -9.84 -12.44 -4.86
C ASP A 110 -8.57 -13.04 -4.24
N LYS A 111 -8.77 -14.10 -3.45
CA LYS A 111 -7.70 -14.72 -2.65
C LYS A 111 -6.67 -15.48 -3.48
N ASP A 112 -7.01 -15.83 -4.72
CA ASP A 112 -6.14 -16.58 -5.62
C ASP A 112 -5.31 -15.66 -6.52
N THR A 113 -5.63 -14.36 -6.54
CA THR A 113 -4.88 -13.37 -7.31
C THR A 113 -3.69 -12.83 -6.53
N GLN A 114 -2.55 -12.72 -7.22
CA GLN A 114 -1.33 -12.11 -6.72
C GLN A 114 -0.77 -11.13 -7.74
N TYR A 115 -0.17 -10.06 -7.25
CA TYR A 115 0.56 -9.08 -8.05
C TYR A 115 2.00 -8.96 -7.56
N ARG A 116 2.90 -8.57 -8.45
CA ARG A 116 4.27 -8.19 -8.09
C ARG A 116 4.37 -6.69 -7.99
N VAL A 117 4.91 -6.17 -6.90
CA VAL A 117 5.27 -4.76 -6.77
C VAL A 117 6.76 -4.56 -7.02
N GLU A 118 7.10 -3.55 -7.80
CA GLU A 118 8.46 -3.14 -8.10
C GLU A 118 8.63 -1.68 -7.65
N VAL A 119 9.66 -1.46 -6.83
CA VAL A 119 10.07 -0.13 -6.38
C VAL A 119 11.22 0.32 -7.25
N VAL A 120 11.06 1.46 -7.93
CA VAL A 120 12.11 2.05 -8.75
C VAL A 120 12.62 3.30 -8.06
N ASP A 121 13.88 3.29 -7.66
CA ASP A 121 14.56 4.43 -7.04
C ASP A 121 15.07 5.43 -8.10
N ALA A 122 15.37 6.65 -7.67
CA ALA A 122 15.86 7.74 -8.53
C ALA A 122 17.35 7.66 -8.85
#